data_AF-A0A496UD41-F1
#
_entry.id   AF-A0A496UD41-F1
#
_cell.length_a   1.000
_cell.length_b   1.000
_cell.length_c   1.000
_cell.angle_alpha   90.00
_cell.angle_beta   90.00
_cell.angle_gamma   90.00
#
_symmetry.space_group_name_H-M   'P 1'
#
loop_
_entity.id
_entity.type
_entity.pdbx_description
1 polymer ?
#
loop_
_entity_poly.entity_id
_entity_poly.type
_entity_poly.pdbx_seq_one_letter_code
_entity_poly.pdbx_strand_id
1 'polypeptide(L)'
;MKAITLVLVLAAAVSLASDSFETAVNNVAGMVWNNKVVSIASRLGLDIVDVTWEDTGRYNGSCWGPNISDMTIQVHHGTRGSETLTCMPVIRFPNFHDLTADIDPEQFFLLTGNESGNDLEPVSLTDYVDNIRDYLHDGDSWGGRGSSLLADRDSVVLVSAQAVFLPIEDNGEAVFNPVLYNYQSYEGSPGVLAILATREGTSATIIDNSSEYNADYYSWGQRLYFNEDGERASLTGSRISDFLENGGDSPESSAMSAAGEEGLNMVMLIQIPLRQKERRDLWFEGDELASCCEMCDEPQSRNSGSNVEAAVIGHGELEGPFREIDGLPIVRDTRFPIRVTVQFYKATSNGVATDRDIQEIAEQINRVYDDASYVGSLVCPSEKIVRPTDWYRDQVEVSLRKIILQYWQ
;
A
#
# COMPACT_ATOMS: atom_id res chain seq x y z
N MET A 1 -46.02 -19.15 12.73
CA MET A 1 -44.95 -20.16 12.77
C MET A 1 -43.96 -20.04 11.61
N LYS A 2 -44.39 -19.95 10.33
CA LYS A 2 -43.43 -19.82 9.19
C LYS A 2 -42.52 -18.57 9.21
N ALA A 3 -43.00 -17.42 9.70
CA ALA A 3 -42.20 -16.20 9.78
C ALA A 3 -41.11 -16.25 10.87
N ILE A 4 -41.37 -16.92 12.00
CA ILE A 4 -40.39 -17.05 13.10
C ILE A 4 -39.27 -18.01 12.72
N THR A 5 -39.59 -19.09 12.00
CA THR A 5 -38.59 -20.04 11.49
C THR A 5 -37.67 -19.40 10.44
N LEU A 6 -38.21 -18.53 9.56
CA LEU A 6 -37.40 -17.83 8.55
C LEU A 6 -36.42 -16.84 9.19
N VAL A 7 -36.85 -16.10 10.22
CA VAL A 7 -35.99 -15.14 10.95
C VAL A 7 -34.88 -15.87 11.73
N LEU A 8 -35.17 -17.01 12.35
CA LEU A 8 -34.16 -17.80 13.08
C LEU A 8 -33.12 -18.44 12.13
N VAL A 9 -33.56 -18.88 10.95
CA VAL A 9 -32.64 -19.44 9.93
C VAL A 9 -31.75 -18.35 9.34
N LEU A 10 -32.28 -17.16 9.06
CA LEU A 10 -31.46 -16.02 8.63
C LEU A 10 -30.45 -15.61 9.70
N ALA A 11 -30.88 -15.49 10.97
CA ALA A 11 -29.98 -15.09 12.05
C ALA A 11 -28.84 -16.11 12.28
N ALA A 12 -29.13 -17.40 12.19
CA ALA A 12 -28.12 -18.44 12.30
C ALA A 12 -27.15 -18.46 11.11
N ALA A 13 -27.63 -18.20 9.89
CA ALA A 13 -26.77 -18.12 8.70
C ALA A 13 -25.84 -16.90 8.75
N VAL A 14 -26.34 -15.73 9.17
CA VAL A 14 -25.53 -14.51 9.36
C VAL A 14 -24.48 -14.71 10.45
N SER A 15 -24.83 -15.38 11.56
CA SER A 15 -23.88 -15.68 12.64
C SER A 15 -22.80 -16.69 12.24
N LEU A 16 -23.12 -17.66 11.37
CA LEU A 16 -22.13 -18.62 10.87
C LEU A 16 -21.18 -18.00 9.84
N ALA A 17 -21.68 -17.06 9.01
CA ALA A 17 -20.87 -16.28 8.09
C ALA A 17 -19.90 -15.34 8.85
N SER A 18 -20.39 -14.64 9.90
CA SER A 18 -19.49 -13.81 10.71
C SER A 18 -18.38 -14.64 11.36
N ASP A 19 -18.68 -15.85 11.86
CA ASP A 19 -17.67 -16.72 12.46
C ASP A 19 -16.65 -17.26 11.44
N SER A 20 -17.05 -17.49 10.17
CA SER A 20 -16.15 -17.90 9.10
C SER A 20 -15.22 -16.78 8.66
N PHE A 21 -15.74 -15.56 8.49
CA PHE A 21 -14.92 -14.40 8.13
C PHE A 21 -13.87 -14.10 9.18
N GLU A 22 -14.27 -14.06 10.46
CA GLU A 22 -13.34 -13.85 11.58
C GLU A 22 -12.24 -14.90 11.61
N THR A 23 -12.58 -16.17 11.32
CA THR A 23 -11.58 -17.24 11.22
C THR A 23 -10.62 -17.00 10.05
N ALA A 24 -11.13 -16.55 8.90
CA ALA A 24 -10.30 -16.25 7.73
C ALA A 24 -9.35 -15.08 8.01
N VAL A 25 -9.83 -13.99 8.61
CA VAL A 25 -9.04 -12.83 9.04
C VAL A 25 -7.90 -13.27 9.96
N ASN A 26 -8.21 -14.04 11.02
CA ASN A 26 -7.20 -14.53 11.95
C ASN A 26 -6.18 -15.48 11.30
N ASN A 27 -6.63 -16.35 10.39
CA ASN A 27 -5.73 -17.26 9.66
C ASN A 27 -4.79 -16.50 8.73
N VAL A 28 -5.31 -15.49 8.02
CA VAL A 28 -4.51 -14.63 7.15
C VAL A 28 -3.53 -13.81 7.98
N ALA A 29 -3.97 -13.09 9.00
CA ALA A 29 -3.09 -12.33 9.89
C ALA A 29 -2.00 -13.19 10.55
N GLY A 30 -2.34 -14.41 10.96
CA GLY A 30 -1.40 -15.37 11.54
C GLY A 30 -0.38 -15.96 10.56
N MET A 31 -0.43 -15.64 9.26
CA MET A 31 0.42 -16.25 8.24
C MET A 31 1.91 -15.90 8.41
N VAL A 32 2.23 -14.74 8.98
CA VAL A 32 3.62 -14.37 9.36
C VAL A 32 4.26 -15.34 10.35
N TRP A 33 3.45 -16.07 11.14
CA TRP A 33 3.91 -17.08 12.09
C TRP A 33 3.82 -18.50 11.55
N ASN A 34 3.28 -18.69 10.33
CA ASN A 34 3.15 -19.99 9.72
C ASN A 34 4.49 -20.47 9.13
N ASN A 35 5.24 -21.25 9.91
CA ASN A 35 6.55 -21.78 9.54
C ASN A 35 6.60 -22.45 8.15
N LYS A 36 5.51 -23.10 7.72
CA LYS A 36 5.45 -23.74 6.41
C LYS A 36 5.41 -22.68 5.29
N VAL A 37 4.50 -21.72 5.39
CA VAL A 37 4.34 -20.67 4.37
C VAL A 37 5.57 -19.76 4.32
N VAL A 38 6.09 -19.35 5.48
CA VAL A 38 7.34 -18.59 5.62
C VAL A 38 8.51 -19.33 4.99
N SER A 39 8.64 -20.64 5.22
CA SER A 39 9.70 -21.45 4.60
C SER A 39 9.58 -21.53 3.09
N ILE A 40 8.35 -21.57 2.53
CA ILE A 40 8.14 -21.55 1.08
C ILE A 40 8.57 -20.20 0.50
N ALA A 41 8.09 -19.09 1.07
CA ALA A 41 8.45 -17.74 0.64
C ALA A 41 9.97 -17.52 0.69
N SER A 42 10.61 -17.91 1.79
CA SER A 42 12.05 -17.79 1.99
C SER A 42 12.87 -18.57 0.94
N ARG A 43 12.43 -19.78 0.55
CA ARG A 43 13.08 -20.56 -0.53
C ARG A 43 13.02 -19.85 -1.90
N LEU A 44 12.03 -18.99 -2.10
CA LEU A 44 11.85 -18.18 -3.31
C LEU A 44 12.50 -16.80 -3.20
N GLY A 45 13.22 -16.51 -2.10
CA GLY A 45 13.87 -15.22 -1.86
C GLY A 45 12.92 -14.13 -1.37
N LEU A 46 11.69 -14.49 -1.00
CA LEU A 46 10.67 -13.58 -0.47
C LEU A 46 10.57 -13.71 1.06
N ASP A 47 9.89 -12.74 1.65
CA ASP A 47 9.57 -12.62 3.07
C ASP A 47 8.08 -12.36 3.24
N ILE A 48 7.55 -12.60 4.45
CA ILE A 48 6.15 -12.34 4.81
C ILE A 48 6.16 -11.43 6.03
N VAL A 49 5.63 -10.22 5.88
CA VAL A 49 5.72 -9.16 6.91
C VAL A 49 4.40 -8.42 7.08
N ASP A 50 4.08 -7.99 8.30
CA ASP A 50 2.90 -7.15 8.56
C ASP A 50 3.14 -5.67 8.20
N VAL A 51 4.41 -5.25 8.23
CA VAL A 51 4.83 -3.87 7.92
C VAL A 51 5.94 -3.92 6.89
N THR A 52 5.73 -3.22 5.80
CA THR A 52 6.65 -3.10 4.67
C THR A 52 7.38 -1.76 4.74
N TRP A 53 8.63 -1.74 4.30
CA TRP A 53 9.43 -0.52 4.26
C TRP A 53 9.51 0.00 2.83
N GLU A 54 8.88 1.16 2.60
CA GLU A 54 8.73 1.78 1.28
C GLU A 54 9.63 3.04 1.17
N ASP A 55 10.95 2.82 1.18
CA ASP A 55 11.92 3.90 1.28
C ASP A 55 12.20 4.59 -0.05
N THR A 56 12.47 5.89 0.01
CA THR A 56 13.12 6.62 -1.09
C THR A 56 14.53 7.09 -0.73
N GLY A 57 14.90 7.02 0.55
CA GLY A 57 16.26 7.25 1.01
C GLY A 57 16.62 6.45 2.26
N ARG A 58 17.59 5.55 2.13
CA ARG A 58 18.18 4.82 3.26
C ARG A 58 19.70 4.87 3.25
N TYR A 59 20.31 4.98 4.44
CA TYR A 59 21.76 4.87 4.56
C TYR A 59 22.21 3.44 4.24
N ASN A 60 23.39 3.30 3.62
CA ASN A 60 23.92 1.99 3.22
C ASN A 60 24.05 1.05 4.43
N GLY A 61 23.51 -0.17 4.29
CA GLY A 61 23.57 -1.21 5.32
C GLY A 61 22.90 -0.83 6.64
N SER A 62 21.92 0.06 6.62
CA SER A 62 21.24 0.60 7.80
C SER A 62 19.73 0.39 7.66
N CYS A 63 18.99 0.32 8.77
CA CYS A 63 17.54 0.50 8.81
C CYS A 63 17.14 2.00 8.89
N TRP A 64 18.12 2.89 9.00
CA TRP A 64 17.92 4.34 9.13
C TRP A 64 18.16 5.06 7.83
N GLY A 65 17.45 6.16 7.63
CA GLY A 65 17.51 6.91 6.39
C GLY A 65 16.65 8.17 6.37
N PRO A 66 16.90 9.04 5.39
CA PRO A 66 16.01 10.14 5.08
C PRO A 66 14.87 9.73 4.13
N ASN A 67 13.62 9.98 4.49
CA ASN A 67 12.43 9.63 3.71
C ASN A 67 12.16 8.11 3.68
N ILE A 68 11.66 7.64 4.83
CA ILE A 68 11.25 6.25 5.09
C ILE A 68 9.76 6.26 5.41
N SER A 69 9.03 5.37 4.74
CA SER A 69 7.61 5.14 5.04
C SER A 69 7.40 3.67 5.37
N ASP A 70 6.66 3.44 6.43
CA ASP A 70 6.13 2.14 6.77
C ASP A 70 4.73 2.02 6.18
N MET A 71 4.45 0.89 5.53
CA MET A 71 3.18 0.61 4.88
C MET A 71 2.61 -0.73 5.35
N THR A 72 1.30 -0.77 5.61
CA THR A 72 0.53 -1.98 5.89
C THR A 72 -0.86 -1.90 5.25
N ILE A 73 -1.62 -2.99 5.27
CA ILE A 73 -3.02 -3.04 4.83
C ILE A 73 -3.88 -3.43 6.03
N GLN A 74 -4.92 -2.66 6.33
CA GLN A 74 -5.85 -2.97 7.42
C GLN A 74 -7.20 -3.39 6.86
N VAL A 75 -7.67 -4.58 7.26
CA VAL A 75 -9.01 -5.08 6.94
C VAL A 75 -9.97 -4.78 8.09
N HIS A 76 -11.16 -4.33 7.73
CA HIS A 76 -12.26 -4.07 8.65
C HIS A 76 -13.04 -5.36 8.88
N HIS A 77 -13.31 -5.67 10.14
CA HIS A 77 -14.11 -6.82 10.54
C HIS A 77 -14.80 -6.57 11.90
N GLY A 78 -15.48 -7.56 12.45
CA GLY A 78 -16.32 -7.41 13.63
C GLY A 78 -17.74 -6.94 13.32
N THR A 79 -18.51 -6.67 14.37
CA THR A 79 -19.92 -6.28 14.25
C THR A 79 -20.10 -4.78 14.26
N ARG A 80 -21.17 -4.29 13.61
CA ARG A 80 -21.52 -2.87 13.58
C ARG A 80 -21.56 -2.26 14.99
N GLY A 81 -20.70 -1.27 15.24
CA GLY A 81 -20.53 -0.63 16.56
C GLY A 81 -19.43 -1.25 17.45
N SER A 82 -18.75 -2.28 16.97
CA SER A 82 -17.54 -2.89 17.54
C SER A 82 -16.60 -3.33 16.41
N GLU A 83 -16.37 -2.44 15.44
CA GLU A 83 -15.48 -2.70 14.31
C GLU A 83 -14.04 -2.81 14.81
N THR A 84 -13.32 -3.79 14.26
CA THR A 84 -11.91 -4.07 14.54
C THR A 84 -11.14 -3.94 13.23
N LEU A 85 -9.90 -3.46 13.32
CA LEU A 85 -8.97 -3.37 12.21
C LEU A 85 -7.84 -4.36 12.44
N THR A 86 -7.55 -5.21 11.46
CA THR A 86 -6.44 -6.16 11.53
C THR A 86 -5.49 -5.97 10.35
N CYS A 87 -4.19 -5.88 10.64
CA CYS A 87 -3.12 -5.78 9.64
C CYS A 87 -2.98 -7.09 8.86
N MET A 88 -2.93 -7.00 7.53
CA MET A 88 -2.79 -8.15 6.65
C MET A 88 -1.32 -8.34 6.22
N PRO A 89 -0.85 -9.59 6.14
CA PRO A 89 0.52 -9.89 5.81
C PRO A 89 0.81 -9.63 4.33
N VAL A 90 2.01 -9.12 4.07
CA VAL A 90 2.50 -8.82 2.73
C VAL A 90 3.67 -9.73 2.39
N ILE A 91 3.60 -10.38 1.23
CA ILE A 91 4.68 -11.13 0.60
C ILE A 91 5.47 -10.20 -0.31
N ARG A 92 6.77 -10.07 -0.06
CA ARG A 92 7.68 -9.21 -0.84
C ARG A 92 9.14 -9.64 -0.70
N PHE A 93 10.05 -9.00 -1.43
CA PHE A 93 11.47 -9.10 -1.09
C PHE A 93 11.75 -8.53 0.31
N PRO A 94 12.69 -9.10 1.09
CA PRO A 94 12.93 -8.69 2.48
C PRO A 94 13.18 -7.19 2.65
N ASN A 95 12.54 -6.57 3.64
CA ASN A 95 12.59 -5.13 3.92
C ASN A 95 14.01 -4.54 4.03
N PHE A 96 14.96 -5.28 4.60
CA PHE A 96 16.34 -4.80 4.73
C PHE A 96 17.07 -4.78 3.38
N HIS A 97 16.79 -5.75 2.52
CA HIS A 97 17.40 -5.83 1.19
C HIS A 97 16.64 -4.99 0.15
N ASP A 98 15.34 -4.73 0.31
CA ASP A 98 14.48 -3.90 -0.55
C ASP A 98 14.89 -3.93 -2.04
N LEU A 99 14.61 -5.06 -2.70
CA LEU A 99 14.92 -5.21 -4.12
C LEU A 99 13.96 -4.33 -4.94
N THR A 100 14.54 -3.40 -5.69
CA THR A 100 13.81 -2.39 -6.45
C THR A 100 14.30 -2.31 -7.89
N ALA A 101 13.42 -1.91 -8.79
CA ALA A 101 13.65 -1.74 -10.21
C ALA A 101 13.68 -0.24 -10.60
N ASP A 102 14.42 0.10 -11.65
CA ASP A 102 14.33 1.40 -12.33
C ASP A 102 13.53 1.25 -13.62
N ILE A 103 12.34 1.84 -13.64
CA ILE A 103 11.39 1.73 -14.75
C ILE A 103 11.05 3.12 -15.28
N ASP A 104 10.80 3.21 -16.58
CA ASP A 104 10.33 4.42 -17.23
C ASP A 104 8.90 4.75 -16.74
N PRO A 105 8.64 5.96 -16.19
CA PRO A 105 7.29 6.36 -15.77
C PRO A 105 6.24 6.28 -16.88
N GLU A 106 6.62 6.34 -18.15
CA GLU A 106 5.70 6.18 -19.29
C GLU A 106 5.09 4.75 -19.40
N GLN A 107 5.62 3.78 -18.64
CA GLN A 107 5.06 2.42 -18.58
C GLN A 107 3.93 2.25 -17.56
N PHE A 108 3.59 3.32 -16.82
CA PHE A 108 2.53 3.31 -15.82
C PHE A 108 1.36 4.17 -16.30
N PHE A 109 0.22 3.53 -16.53
CA PHE A 109 -1.01 4.20 -16.93
C PHE A 109 -1.96 4.30 -15.75
N LEU A 110 -2.23 5.51 -15.32
CA LEU A 110 -3.11 5.85 -14.21
C LEU A 110 -4.47 6.27 -14.77
N LEU A 111 -5.56 5.73 -14.21
CA LEU A 111 -6.90 6.16 -14.59
C LEU A 111 -7.26 7.43 -13.80
N THR A 112 -7.74 8.44 -14.51
CA THR A 112 -8.13 9.75 -13.96
C THR A 112 -9.52 10.13 -14.46
N GLY A 113 -10.16 11.11 -13.83
CA GLY A 113 -11.54 11.53 -14.09
C GLY A 113 -12.44 11.34 -12.87
N ASN A 114 -12.10 10.39 -12.00
CA ASN A 114 -12.83 10.10 -10.76
C ASN A 114 -12.80 11.28 -9.77
N GLU A 115 -11.77 12.13 -9.81
CA GLU A 115 -11.66 13.32 -8.98
C GLU A 115 -12.75 14.36 -9.27
N SER A 116 -13.39 14.30 -10.44
CA SER A 116 -14.45 15.22 -10.88
C SER A 116 -15.72 14.49 -11.35
N GLY A 117 -15.86 13.19 -11.07
CA GLY A 117 -16.99 12.37 -11.50
C GLY A 117 -17.12 12.21 -13.03
N ASN A 118 -16.02 12.34 -13.77
CA ASN A 118 -15.97 12.17 -15.22
C ASN A 118 -15.66 10.71 -15.63
N ASP A 119 -15.84 10.41 -16.92
CA ASP A 119 -15.40 9.13 -17.48
C ASP A 119 -13.89 8.94 -17.31
N LEU A 120 -13.46 7.69 -17.03
CA LEU A 120 -12.06 7.40 -16.76
C LEU A 120 -11.20 7.44 -18.03
N GLU A 121 -10.12 8.19 -17.97
CA GLU A 121 -9.11 8.28 -19.03
C GLU A 121 -7.72 7.87 -18.52
N PRO A 122 -6.96 7.06 -19.29
CA PRO A 122 -5.60 6.67 -18.94
C PRO A 122 -4.62 7.82 -19.22
N VAL A 123 -3.79 8.13 -18.21
CA VAL A 123 -2.74 9.15 -18.25
C VAL A 123 -1.43 8.51 -17.79
N SER A 124 -0.28 8.86 -18.39
CA SER A 124 1.00 8.33 -17.93
C SER A 124 1.38 8.89 -16.56
N LEU A 125 2.21 8.18 -15.79
CA LEU A 125 2.70 8.70 -14.51
C LEU A 125 3.44 10.04 -14.68
N THR A 126 4.20 10.21 -15.77
CA THR A 126 4.86 11.49 -16.08
C THR A 126 3.84 12.63 -16.20
N ASP A 127 2.81 12.45 -17.04
CA ASP A 127 1.79 13.46 -17.30
C ASP A 127 0.98 13.77 -16.04
N TYR A 128 0.67 12.74 -15.24
CA TYR A 128 -0.01 12.91 -13.96
C TYR A 128 0.79 13.79 -13.01
N VAL A 129 2.09 13.52 -12.84
CA VAL A 129 2.94 14.25 -11.90
C VAL A 129 3.26 15.66 -12.38
N ASP A 130 3.37 15.86 -13.69
CA ASP A 130 3.62 17.19 -14.28
C ASP A 130 2.40 18.12 -14.22
N ASN A 131 1.20 17.54 -14.20
CA ASN A 131 -0.05 18.29 -14.20
C ASN A 131 -0.93 17.97 -12.99
N ILE A 132 -0.32 17.56 -11.87
CA ILE A 132 -1.05 17.01 -10.72
C ILE A 132 -2.16 17.91 -10.20
N ARG A 133 -2.03 19.23 -10.33
CA ARG A 133 -3.08 20.18 -9.92
C ARG A 133 -4.41 19.95 -10.64
N ASP A 134 -4.37 19.50 -11.88
CA ASP A 134 -5.56 19.26 -12.71
C ASP A 134 -6.24 17.92 -12.37
N TYR A 135 -5.54 17.02 -11.68
CA TYR A 135 -6.05 15.72 -11.22
C TYR A 135 -6.46 15.72 -9.73
N LEU A 136 -6.60 16.91 -9.15
CA LEU A 136 -7.19 17.11 -7.82
C LEU A 136 -8.66 17.48 -7.97
N HIS A 137 -9.51 16.99 -7.07
CA HIS A 137 -10.89 17.45 -6.95
C HIS A 137 -10.93 18.96 -6.65
N ASP A 138 -10.09 19.41 -5.71
CA ASP A 138 -9.89 20.82 -5.43
C ASP A 138 -8.43 21.22 -5.74
N GLY A 139 -8.19 21.68 -6.97
CA GLY A 139 -6.90 22.20 -7.38
C GLY A 139 -6.40 23.40 -6.56
N ASP A 140 -7.30 24.12 -5.86
CA ASP A 140 -6.92 25.20 -4.93
C ASP A 140 -6.49 24.65 -3.56
N SER A 141 -6.74 23.37 -3.27
CA SER A 141 -6.18 22.68 -2.10
C SER A 141 -4.65 22.61 -2.16
N TRP A 142 -4.03 22.71 -3.34
CA TRP A 142 -2.60 22.93 -3.44
C TRP A 142 -2.27 24.42 -3.32
N GLY A 143 -1.77 24.81 -2.14
CA GLY A 143 -1.31 26.16 -1.88
C GLY A 143 -0.22 26.63 -2.86
N GLY A 144 -0.28 27.90 -3.27
CA GLY A 144 0.69 28.50 -4.19
C GLY A 144 0.22 28.51 -5.65
N ARG A 145 1.16 28.53 -6.60
CA ARG A 145 0.89 28.63 -8.05
C ARG A 145 1.58 27.53 -8.88
N GLY A 146 2.18 26.54 -8.24
CA GLY A 146 2.83 25.43 -8.93
C GLY A 146 1.78 24.47 -9.49
N SER A 147 2.03 23.92 -10.67
CA SER A 147 1.18 22.90 -11.31
C SER A 147 1.86 21.54 -11.44
N SER A 148 3.19 21.48 -11.29
CA SER A 148 4.02 20.30 -11.51
C SER A 148 4.84 19.92 -10.28
N LEU A 149 4.90 18.62 -10.00
CA LEU A 149 5.87 18.02 -9.08
C LEU A 149 6.96 17.22 -9.82
N LEU A 150 6.97 17.23 -11.15
CA LEU A 150 7.94 16.51 -11.96
C LEU A 150 9.29 17.21 -11.90
N ALA A 151 10.36 16.44 -11.78
CA ALA A 151 11.73 16.95 -11.82
C ALA A 151 12.55 16.27 -12.92
N ASP A 152 13.62 16.93 -13.37
CA ASP A 152 14.53 16.42 -14.42
C ASP A 152 15.07 15.00 -14.15
N ARG A 153 15.12 14.58 -12.88
CA ARG A 153 15.60 13.27 -12.47
C ARG A 153 14.58 12.14 -12.65
N ASP A 154 13.31 12.48 -12.79
CA ASP A 154 12.19 11.54 -12.79
C ASP A 154 12.02 10.88 -14.17
N SER A 155 13.08 10.83 -14.99
CA SER A 155 13.13 10.04 -16.24
C SER A 155 13.07 8.53 -15.99
N VAL A 156 13.26 8.10 -14.74
CA VAL A 156 12.97 6.76 -14.24
C VAL A 156 12.46 6.88 -12.81
N VAL A 157 11.62 5.93 -12.40
CA VAL A 157 11.06 5.83 -11.04
C VAL A 157 11.54 4.57 -10.32
N LEU A 158 11.57 4.63 -8.99
CA LEU A 158 11.98 3.52 -8.14
C LEU A 158 10.79 2.59 -7.90
N VAL A 159 10.88 1.34 -8.33
CA VAL A 159 9.72 0.43 -8.32
C VAL A 159 9.98 -0.77 -7.41
N SER A 160 8.99 -1.16 -6.63
CA SER A 160 8.94 -2.45 -5.93
C SER A 160 7.60 -3.13 -6.22
N ALA A 161 7.58 -4.47 -6.13
CA ALA A 161 6.34 -5.23 -6.22
C ALA A 161 6.16 -6.12 -4.99
N GLN A 162 4.90 -6.29 -4.59
CA GLN A 162 4.49 -7.06 -3.44
C GLN A 162 3.09 -7.65 -3.62
N ALA A 163 2.72 -8.63 -2.80
CA ALA A 163 1.38 -9.21 -2.80
C ALA A 163 0.83 -9.31 -1.38
N VAL A 164 -0.45 -9.02 -1.19
CA VAL A 164 -1.14 -9.14 0.09
C VAL A 164 -2.26 -10.17 -0.01
N PHE A 165 -2.45 -10.93 1.06
CA PHE A 165 -3.63 -11.77 1.21
C PHE A 165 -4.78 -10.95 1.78
N LEU A 166 -5.94 -11.00 1.13
CA LEU A 166 -7.18 -10.45 1.65
C LEU A 166 -8.14 -11.59 2.04
N PRO A 167 -8.61 -11.63 3.30
CA PRO A 167 -9.71 -12.47 3.68
C PRO A 167 -10.98 -11.95 3.00
N ILE A 168 -11.61 -12.75 2.14
CA ILE A 168 -12.86 -12.40 1.44
C ILE A 168 -13.74 -13.65 1.47
N GLU A 169 -14.96 -13.55 2.01
CA GLU A 169 -15.91 -14.67 2.01
C GLU A 169 -16.41 -15.00 0.60
N ASP A 170 -16.95 -16.21 0.44
CA ASP A 170 -17.61 -16.61 -0.80
C ASP A 170 -18.88 -15.75 -1.01
N ASN A 171 -19.01 -15.05 -2.14
CA ASN A 171 -20.06 -14.06 -2.41
C ASN A 171 -20.06 -12.86 -1.44
N GLY A 172 -18.91 -12.57 -0.84
CA GLY A 172 -18.71 -11.46 0.08
C GLY A 172 -17.82 -10.36 -0.50
N GLU A 173 -17.68 -9.31 0.29
CA GLU A 173 -16.77 -8.20 0.01
C GLU A 173 -16.00 -7.88 1.30
N ALA A 174 -14.69 -7.63 1.16
CA ALA A 174 -13.87 -7.15 2.26
C ALA A 174 -13.63 -5.65 2.11
N VAL A 175 -13.85 -4.90 3.19
CA VAL A 175 -13.50 -3.47 3.28
C VAL A 175 -12.12 -3.33 3.89
N PHE A 176 -11.24 -2.55 3.26
CA PHE A 176 -9.86 -2.38 3.72
C PHE A 176 -9.29 -1.02 3.35
N ASN A 177 -8.19 -0.64 4.00
CA ASN A 177 -7.40 0.53 3.64
C ASN A 177 -5.90 0.19 3.66
N PRO A 178 -5.12 0.63 2.66
CA PRO A 178 -3.70 0.82 2.84
C PRO A 178 -3.45 1.89 3.91
N VAL A 179 -2.42 1.68 4.71
CA VAL A 179 -2.01 2.58 5.78
C VAL A 179 -0.56 2.93 5.56
N LEU A 180 -0.26 4.22 5.60
CA LEU A 180 1.09 4.73 5.39
C LEU A 180 1.49 5.64 6.55
N TYR A 181 2.68 5.41 7.11
CA TYR A 181 3.30 6.29 8.08
C TYR A 181 4.67 6.70 7.60
N ASN A 182 4.89 7.99 7.35
CA ASN A 182 6.19 8.50 6.95
C ASN A 182 6.91 9.10 8.15
N TYR A 183 8.07 8.57 8.52
CA TYR A 183 8.79 8.95 9.75
C TYR A 183 9.23 10.41 9.81
N GLN A 184 9.32 11.06 8.66
CA GLN A 184 9.69 12.46 8.59
C GLN A 184 8.44 13.35 8.75
N SER A 185 7.27 12.88 8.34
CA SER A 185 6.05 13.69 8.26
C SER A 185 5.52 14.10 9.64
N TYR A 186 4.99 15.32 9.71
CA TYR A 186 4.32 15.87 10.88
C TYR A 186 3.37 16.99 10.45
N GLU A 187 2.49 17.39 11.38
CA GLU A 187 1.41 18.35 11.14
C GLU A 187 1.85 19.61 10.39
N GLY A 188 1.24 19.84 9.24
CA GLY A 188 1.48 20.97 8.34
C GLY A 188 2.82 20.91 7.58
N SER A 189 3.53 19.78 7.61
CA SER A 189 4.82 19.58 6.94
C SER A 189 5.00 18.12 6.49
N PRO A 190 4.18 17.65 5.53
CA PRO A 190 4.26 16.30 5.00
C PRO A 190 5.62 16.04 4.34
N GLY A 191 6.12 14.83 4.51
CA GLY A 191 7.36 14.33 3.89
C GLY A 191 7.12 13.64 2.55
N VAL A 192 5.88 13.21 2.28
CA VAL A 192 5.48 12.57 1.03
C VAL A 192 4.04 12.96 0.67
N LEU A 193 3.77 13.05 -0.63
CA LEU A 193 2.42 12.94 -1.21
C LEU A 193 2.23 11.48 -1.64
N ALA A 194 1.16 10.86 -1.20
CA ALA A 194 0.77 9.52 -1.63
C ALA A 194 -0.30 9.63 -2.72
N ILE A 195 -0.10 8.92 -3.83
CA ILE A 195 -1.11 8.72 -4.86
C ILE A 195 -1.48 7.24 -4.84
N LEU A 196 -2.74 6.99 -4.53
CA LEU A 196 -3.36 5.67 -4.63
C LEU A 196 -3.94 5.55 -6.05
N ALA A 197 -3.53 4.56 -6.82
CA ALA A 197 -4.07 4.31 -8.15
C ALA A 197 -4.68 2.90 -8.23
N THR A 198 -5.93 2.83 -8.67
CA THR A 198 -6.74 1.61 -8.77
C THR A 198 -7.40 1.53 -10.14
N ARG A 199 -8.10 0.43 -10.43
CA ARG A 199 -8.87 0.28 -11.67
C ARG A 199 -10.05 1.28 -11.79
N GLU A 200 -10.39 1.97 -10.71
CA GLU A 200 -11.51 2.92 -10.65
C GLU A 200 -11.05 4.37 -10.69
N GLY A 201 -9.75 4.63 -10.62
CA GLY A 201 -9.22 5.98 -10.64
C GLY A 201 -7.98 6.19 -9.77
N THR A 202 -7.71 7.45 -9.43
CA THR A 202 -6.58 7.86 -8.60
C THR A 202 -6.99 8.75 -7.44
N SER A 203 -6.19 8.78 -6.38
CA SER A 203 -6.48 9.60 -5.20
C SER A 203 -5.18 10.12 -4.60
N ALA A 204 -5.04 11.44 -4.52
CA ALA A 204 -3.82 12.09 -4.03
C ALA A 204 -4.04 12.68 -2.63
N THR A 205 -3.23 12.24 -1.67
CA THR A 205 -3.32 12.69 -0.27
C THR A 205 -1.92 12.91 0.32
N ILE A 206 -1.74 14.00 1.05
CA ILE A 206 -0.49 14.22 1.81
C ILE A 206 -0.40 13.29 3.02
N ILE A 207 0.80 12.85 3.37
CA ILE A 207 1.02 12.14 4.63
C ILE A 207 1.46 13.13 5.69
N ASP A 208 0.55 13.46 6.59
CA ASP A 208 0.73 14.53 7.59
C ASP A 208 0.95 13.97 9.02
N ASN A 209 0.56 12.70 9.25
CA ASN A 209 0.62 11.99 10.53
C ASN A 209 -0.12 12.66 11.70
N SER A 210 -0.89 13.74 11.49
CA SER A 210 -1.68 14.35 12.56
C SER A 210 -2.86 13.47 12.95
N SER A 211 -3.35 13.66 14.18
CA SER A 211 -4.47 12.88 14.72
C SER A 211 -5.78 13.03 13.94
N GLU A 212 -5.89 14.05 13.09
CA GLU A 212 -7.05 14.21 12.19
C GLU A 212 -7.05 13.21 11.03
N TYR A 213 -5.85 12.76 10.61
CA TYR A 213 -5.68 11.75 9.56
C TYR A 213 -5.51 10.33 10.15
N ASN A 214 -5.13 10.23 11.42
CA ASN A 214 -5.10 8.96 12.15
C ASN A 214 -6.51 8.63 12.62
N ALA A 215 -7.27 7.99 11.72
CA ALA A 215 -8.70 7.87 11.88
C ALA A 215 -9.17 6.94 13.02
N ASP A 216 -8.29 6.24 13.76
CA ASP A 216 -8.64 5.48 14.97
C ASP A 216 -7.46 5.34 15.95
N TYR A 217 -7.79 5.19 17.25
CA TYR A 217 -6.84 5.02 18.38
C TYR A 217 -5.90 3.80 18.27
N TYR A 218 -6.10 2.94 17.26
CA TYR A 218 -5.45 1.64 17.10
C TYR A 218 -4.59 1.51 15.83
N SER A 219 -4.51 2.55 14.98
CA SER A 219 -3.66 2.54 13.79
C SER A 219 -2.44 3.43 13.98
N TRP A 220 -1.24 2.87 13.79
CA TRP A 220 0.04 3.59 13.88
C TRP A 220 0.33 4.49 12.65
N GLY A 221 -0.56 4.52 11.65
CA GLY A 221 -0.41 5.35 10.46
C GLY A 221 -1.72 5.91 9.89
N GLN A 222 -1.56 6.69 8.82
CA GLN A 222 -2.65 7.36 8.11
C GLN A 222 -3.30 6.41 7.12
N ARG A 223 -4.62 6.20 7.23
CA ARG A 223 -5.40 5.43 6.27
C ARG A 223 -5.51 6.17 4.95
N LEU A 224 -5.33 5.45 3.85
CA LEU A 224 -5.52 5.94 2.50
C LEU A 224 -6.91 5.55 2.01
N TYR A 225 -7.58 6.51 1.37
CA TYR A 225 -8.93 6.37 0.87
C TYR A 225 -8.94 6.57 -0.64
N PHE A 226 -9.97 6.04 -1.29
CA PHE A 226 -10.31 6.38 -2.67
C PHE A 226 -11.11 7.69 -2.71
N ASN A 227 -10.86 8.52 -3.72
CA ASN A 227 -11.55 9.76 -4.01
C ASN A 227 -12.61 9.54 -5.09
N GLU A 228 -13.87 9.73 -4.75
CA GLU A 228 -15.00 9.72 -5.67
C GLU A 228 -15.62 11.13 -5.66
N ASP A 229 -15.25 11.97 -6.63
CA ASP A 229 -15.72 13.34 -6.80
C ASP A 229 -15.68 14.19 -5.49
N GLY A 230 -14.54 14.11 -4.78
CA GLY A 230 -14.32 14.86 -3.54
C GLY A 230 -14.87 14.20 -2.29
N GLU A 231 -15.48 13.03 -2.40
CA GLU A 231 -15.90 12.19 -1.28
C GLU A 231 -14.95 10.99 -1.13
N ARG A 232 -14.65 10.62 0.10
CA ARG A 232 -13.74 9.51 0.41
C ARG A 232 -14.51 8.20 0.55
N ALA A 233 -13.92 7.10 0.11
CA ALA A 233 -14.42 5.75 0.35
C ALA A 233 -13.26 4.81 0.69
N SER A 234 -13.48 3.86 1.62
CA SER A 234 -12.55 2.75 1.81
C SER A 234 -12.52 1.85 0.59
N LEU A 235 -11.41 1.15 0.39
CA LEU A 235 -11.29 0.19 -0.70
C LEU A 235 -12.08 -1.06 -0.37
N THR A 236 -12.58 -1.71 -1.41
CA THR A 236 -13.25 -3.00 -1.33
C THR A 236 -12.52 -4.05 -2.16
N GLY A 237 -12.64 -5.30 -1.73
CA GLY A 237 -12.14 -6.46 -2.46
C GLY A 237 -13.24 -7.49 -2.59
N SER A 238 -13.50 -7.94 -3.81
CA SER A 238 -14.34 -9.11 -4.10
C SER A 238 -13.49 -10.22 -4.72
N ARG A 239 -13.98 -11.46 -4.71
CA ARG A 239 -13.29 -12.55 -5.41
C ARG A 239 -13.47 -12.41 -6.92
N ILE A 240 -12.47 -12.77 -7.71
CA ILE A 240 -12.59 -12.73 -9.18
C ILE A 240 -13.69 -13.68 -9.69
N SER A 241 -13.84 -14.85 -9.06
CA SER A 241 -14.94 -15.78 -9.33
C SER A 241 -16.31 -15.10 -9.20
N ASP A 242 -16.56 -14.44 -8.06
CA ASP A 242 -17.81 -13.73 -7.79
C ASP A 242 -18.03 -12.54 -8.76
N PHE A 243 -16.96 -11.82 -9.11
CA PHE A 243 -17.03 -10.69 -10.06
C PHE A 243 -17.45 -11.15 -11.46
N LEU A 244 -16.87 -12.24 -11.97
CA LEU A 244 -17.19 -12.79 -13.28
C LEU A 244 -18.60 -13.39 -13.32
N GLU A 245 -19.05 -14.05 -12.25
CA GLU A 245 -20.41 -14.57 -12.16
C GLU A 245 -21.47 -13.46 -12.19
N ASN A 246 -21.14 -12.28 -11.66
CA ASN A 246 -22.00 -11.09 -11.69
C ASN A 246 -21.92 -10.29 -13.00
N GLY A 247 -21.21 -10.80 -14.01
CA GLY A 247 -21.12 -10.18 -15.34
C GLY A 247 -20.04 -9.11 -15.46
N GLY A 248 -19.06 -9.10 -14.55
CA GLY A 248 -17.87 -8.28 -14.68
C GLY A 248 -17.02 -8.65 -15.88
N ASP A 249 -16.28 -7.68 -16.41
CA ASP A 249 -15.43 -7.88 -17.57
C ASP A 249 -14.19 -8.74 -17.24
N SER A 250 -13.63 -9.39 -18.27
CA SER A 250 -12.43 -10.25 -18.11
C SER A 250 -11.20 -9.42 -17.66
N PRO A 251 -10.20 -10.01 -16.96
CA PRO A 251 -8.93 -9.35 -16.69
C PRO A 251 -8.27 -8.71 -17.91
N GLU A 252 -8.40 -9.35 -19.07
CA GLU A 252 -7.86 -8.91 -20.37
C GLU A 252 -8.48 -7.61 -20.93
N SER A 253 -9.55 -7.09 -20.32
CA SER A 253 -10.17 -5.82 -20.71
C SER A 253 -9.91 -4.69 -19.72
N SER A 254 -9.09 -4.92 -18.69
CA SER A 254 -8.64 -3.84 -17.79
C SER A 254 -7.74 -2.86 -18.56
N ALA A 255 -8.21 -1.63 -18.77
CA ALA A 255 -7.40 -0.56 -19.38
C ALA A 255 -6.23 -0.10 -18.49
N MET A 256 -6.22 -0.48 -17.21
CA MET A 256 -5.12 -0.21 -16.29
C MET A 256 -4.03 -1.28 -16.42
N SER A 257 -2.79 -0.83 -16.60
CA SER A 257 -1.60 -1.69 -16.63
C SER A 257 -0.41 -1.04 -15.92
N ALA A 258 0.43 -1.86 -15.28
CA ALA A 258 1.70 -1.43 -14.70
C ALA A 258 2.82 -2.34 -15.19
N ALA A 259 3.84 -1.79 -15.85
CA ALA A 259 5.00 -2.55 -16.34
C ALA A 259 4.59 -3.86 -17.08
N GLY A 260 3.58 -3.77 -17.95
CA GLY A 260 3.08 -4.90 -18.75
C GLY A 260 2.06 -5.84 -18.07
N GLU A 261 1.72 -5.64 -16.79
CA GLU A 261 0.71 -6.44 -16.07
C GLU A 261 -0.69 -5.81 -16.11
N GLU A 262 -1.74 -6.59 -16.42
CA GLU A 262 -3.15 -6.17 -16.44
C GLU A 262 -3.79 -6.16 -15.03
N GLY A 263 -4.58 -5.12 -14.73
CA GLY A 263 -4.68 -4.57 -13.37
C GLY A 263 -5.92 -4.83 -12.49
N LEU A 264 -6.80 -5.81 -12.76
CA LEU A 264 -8.02 -5.97 -11.92
C LEU A 264 -7.73 -6.20 -10.42
N ASN A 265 -6.59 -6.82 -10.08
CA ASN A 265 -6.21 -7.17 -8.72
C ASN A 265 -5.03 -6.37 -8.17
N MET A 266 -4.85 -5.16 -8.69
CA MET A 266 -3.68 -4.35 -8.40
C MET A 266 -4.08 -2.98 -7.85
N VAL A 267 -3.31 -2.51 -6.88
CA VAL A 267 -3.26 -1.10 -6.50
C VAL A 267 -1.80 -0.65 -6.60
N MET A 268 -1.57 0.50 -7.20
CA MET A 268 -0.27 1.16 -7.14
C MET A 268 -0.30 2.22 -6.05
N LEU A 269 0.66 2.17 -5.13
CA LEU A 269 0.92 3.24 -4.19
C LEU A 269 2.15 4.00 -4.64
N ILE A 270 1.97 5.26 -5.00
CA ILE A 270 3.03 6.11 -5.55
C ILE A 270 3.35 7.19 -4.53
N GLN A 271 4.61 7.24 -4.08
CA GLN A 271 5.09 8.23 -3.14
C GLN A 271 5.95 9.26 -3.85
N ILE A 272 5.54 10.52 -3.77
CA ILE A 272 6.30 11.68 -4.24
C ILE A 272 6.91 12.38 -3.03
N PRO A 273 8.24 12.34 -2.86
CA PRO A 273 8.90 13.00 -1.74
C PRO A 273 8.73 14.52 -1.77
N LEU A 274 8.36 15.09 -0.62
CA LEU A 274 8.10 16.51 -0.41
C LEU A 274 9.12 17.14 0.53
N ARG A 275 9.38 18.44 0.33
CA ARG A 275 10.25 19.22 1.20
C ARG A 275 9.53 19.57 2.49
N GLN A 276 10.21 19.31 3.59
CA GLN A 276 9.73 19.67 4.92
C GLN A 276 10.17 21.08 5.31
N LYS A 277 9.36 21.76 6.13
CA LYS A 277 9.68 23.11 6.63
C LYS A 277 10.92 23.09 7.52
N GLU A 278 10.97 22.14 8.45
CA GLU A 278 12.12 21.88 9.31
C GLU A 278 12.41 20.38 9.31
N ARG A 279 13.68 20.02 9.32
CA ARG A 279 14.05 18.60 9.37
C ARG A 279 13.91 18.11 10.80
N ARG A 280 13.02 17.15 11.00
CA ARG A 280 12.98 16.41 12.27
C ARG A 280 14.22 15.50 12.32
N ASP A 281 15.10 15.73 13.28
CA ASP A 281 16.12 14.74 13.63
C ASP A 281 15.35 13.51 14.16
N LEU A 282 15.51 12.35 13.52
CA LEU A 282 14.89 11.09 13.97
C LEU A 282 15.49 10.70 15.33
N TRP A 283 14.88 11.18 16.41
CA TRP A 283 15.12 10.69 17.76
C TRP A 283 14.00 9.72 18.10
N PHE A 284 14.32 8.44 18.16
CA PHE A 284 13.48 7.49 18.87
C PHE A 284 13.81 7.67 20.35
N GLU A 285 12.99 8.42 21.10
CA GLU A 285 12.85 8.12 22.52
C GLU A 285 12.32 6.69 22.57
N GLY A 286 13.22 5.75 22.90
CA GLY A 286 12.85 4.36 23.01
C GLY A 286 11.86 4.19 24.14
N ASP A 287 10.59 3.94 23.80
CA ASP A 287 9.69 3.14 24.63
C ASP A 287 8.35 2.72 24.00
N GLU A 288 8.13 2.83 22.68
CA GLU A 288 6.83 2.42 22.08
C GLU A 288 6.95 1.56 20.81
N LEU A 289 7.97 0.70 20.74
CA LEU A 289 8.09 -0.30 19.68
C LEU A 289 7.49 -1.65 20.15
N ALA A 290 6.16 -1.74 20.25
CA ALA A 290 5.39 -3.00 20.26
C ALA A 290 3.92 -2.76 20.62
N SER A 291 3.08 -2.33 19.67
CA SER A 291 1.64 -2.54 19.79
C SER A 291 0.93 -2.38 18.44
N CYS A 292 1.18 -3.28 17.49
CA CYS A 292 0.35 -3.35 16.28
C CYS A 292 -0.21 -4.74 15.97
N CYS A 293 0.09 -5.74 16.81
CA CYS A 293 -0.48 -7.07 16.66
C CYS A 293 -0.82 -7.59 18.07
N GLU A 294 -2.11 -7.70 18.41
CA GLU A 294 -2.51 -8.69 19.41
C GLU A 294 -2.01 -10.05 18.90
N MET A 295 -1.35 -10.81 19.78
CA MET A 295 -0.83 -12.12 19.41
C MET A 295 -1.99 -13.02 19.02
N CYS A 296 -2.16 -13.27 17.72
CA CYS A 296 -3.07 -14.28 17.22
C CYS A 296 -2.47 -15.65 17.57
N ASP A 297 -3.22 -16.49 18.30
CA ASP A 297 -2.82 -17.88 18.54
C ASP A 297 -2.61 -18.62 17.21
N GLU A 298 -1.59 -19.49 17.16
CA GLU A 298 -1.26 -20.31 15.98
C GLU A 298 -2.50 -21.13 15.55
N PRO A 299 -3.11 -20.84 14.39
CA PRO A 299 -4.32 -21.55 14.00
C PRO A 299 -3.97 -22.99 13.63
N GLN A 300 -4.67 -23.95 14.24
CA GLN A 300 -4.57 -25.35 13.85
C GLN A 300 -5.12 -25.54 12.43
N SER A 301 -4.23 -25.65 11.44
CA SER A 301 -4.65 -25.91 10.06
C SER A 301 -5.38 -27.25 9.97
N ARG A 302 -6.70 -27.21 9.77
CA ARG A 302 -7.41 -28.35 9.20
C ARG A 302 -6.93 -28.50 7.75
N ASN A 303 -6.82 -29.73 7.28
CA ASN A 303 -6.31 -30.08 5.95
C ASN A 303 -7.35 -29.72 4.86
N SER A 304 -7.76 -28.46 4.78
CA SER A 304 -8.58 -27.91 3.69
C SER A 304 -7.68 -27.48 2.54
N GLY A 305 -8.18 -27.62 1.30
CA GLY A 305 -7.48 -27.09 0.12
C GLY A 305 -7.40 -25.56 0.17
N SER A 306 -6.34 -25.01 -0.44
CA SER A 306 -6.28 -23.57 -0.72
C SER A 306 -7.40 -23.17 -1.70
N ASN A 307 -7.91 -21.96 -1.52
CA ASN A 307 -8.84 -21.31 -2.41
C ASN A 307 -8.39 -19.89 -2.79
N VAL A 308 -7.07 -19.69 -2.81
CA VAL A 308 -6.47 -18.42 -3.20
C VAL A 308 -6.79 -18.12 -4.66
N GLU A 309 -7.25 -16.90 -4.91
CA GLU A 309 -7.46 -16.36 -6.25
C GLU A 309 -7.17 -14.86 -6.31
N ALA A 310 -7.31 -14.23 -7.47
CA ALA A 310 -7.18 -12.78 -7.59
C ALA A 310 -8.37 -12.07 -6.90
N ALA A 311 -8.10 -11.00 -6.16
CA ALA A 311 -9.16 -10.11 -5.68
C ALA A 311 -9.45 -9.04 -6.73
N VAL A 312 -10.70 -8.68 -6.97
CA VAL A 312 -11.04 -7.49 -7.77
C VAL A 312 -11.21 -6.32 -6.81
N ILE A 313 -10.44 -5.25 -7.04
CA ILE A 313 -10.43 -4.09 -6.13
C ILE A 313 -11.44 -3.05 -6.59
N GLY A 314 -12.24 -2.52 -5.67
CA GLY A 314 -13.12 -1.37 -5.90
C GLY A 314 -13.10 -0.40 -4.73
N HIS A 315 -14.13 0.42 -4.60
CA HIS A 315 -14.39 1.25 -3.42
C HIS A 315 -15.78 1.01 -2.84
N GLY A 316 -15.92 1.29 -1.55
CA GLY A 316 -17.14 1.08 -0.77
C GLY A 316 -18.07 2.28 -0.75
N GLU A 317 -18.90 2.36 0.30
CA GLU A 317 -19.79 3.51 0.52
C GLU A 317 -19.01 4.80 0.79
N LEU A 318 -19.58 5.95 0.44
CA LEU A 318 -18.99 7.26 0.69
C LEU A 318 -19.02 7.59 2.20
N GLU A 319 -17.87 7.98 2.75
CA GLU A 319 -17.61 8.20 4.18
C GLU A 319 -17.43 9.69 4.54
N GLY A 320 -17.72 10.60 3.62
CA GLY A 320 -17.60 12.06 3.78
C GLY A 320 -16.46 12.67 2.95
N PRO A 321 -16.11 13.95 3.19
CA PRO A 321 -15.17 14.67 2.34
C PRO A 321 -13.79 14.02 2.25
N PHE A 322 -13.24 13.97 1.04
CA PHE A 322 -11.87 13.58 0.75
C PHE A 322 -10.91 14.74 1.07
N ARG A 323 -9.74 14.41 1.62
CA ARG A 323 -8.72 15.40 2.00
C ARG A 323 -7.46 15.19 1.16
N GLU A 324 -7.15 16.21 0.36
CA GLU A 324 -6.05 16.20 -0.63
C GLU A 324 -4.76 16.82 -0.07
N ILE A 325 -4.45 18.07 -0.46
CA ILE A 325 -3.22 18.80 -0.11
C ILE A 325 -3.48 19.87 0.97
N ASP A 326 -4.74 20.07 1.36
CA ASP A 326 -5.14 20.80 2.56
C ASP A 326 -4.61 22.24 2.65
N GLY A 327 -4.57 22.94 1.51
CA GLY A 327 -4.07 24.31 1.40
C GLY A 327 -2.55 24.45 1.55
N LEU A 328 -1.80 23.35 1.67
CA LEU A 328 -0.36 23.40 1.92
C LEU A 328 0.42 23.75 0.65
N PRO A 329 1.42 24.65 0.73
CA PRO A 329 2.29 24.97 -0.40
C PRO A 329 3.40 23.93 -0.55
N ILE A 330 3.01 22.69 -0.87
CA ILE A 330 3.96 21.57 -1.01
C ILE A 330 4.96 21.82 -2.14
N VAL A 331 6.18 21.31 -1.97
CA VAL A 331 7.27 21.43 -2.94
C VAL A 331 7.97 20.08 -3.07
N ARG A 332 8.19 19.61 -4.31
CA ARG A 332 8.95 18.40 -4.62
C ARG A 332 10.35 18.41 -3.98
N ASP A 333 10.70 17.34 -3.28
CA ASP A 333 12.06 17.09 -2.78
C ASP A 333 12.88 16.22 -3.74
N THR A 334 13.48 16.89 -4.72
CA THR A 334 14.26 16.24 -5.79
C THR A 334 15.50 15.48 -5.33
N ARG A 335 15.84 15.50 -4.03
CA ARG A 335 16.92 14.65 -3.47
C ARG A 335 16.54 13.17 -3.46
N PHE A 336 15.25 12.85 -3.46
CA PHE A 336 14.71 11.49 -3.44
C PHE A 336 13.95 11.18 -4.74
N PRO A 337 14.00 9.93 -5.24
CA PRO A 337 13.21 9.50 -6.40
C PRO A 337 11.71 9.44 -6.06
N ILE A 338 10.86 9.42 -7.08
CA ILE A 338 9.48 8.95 -6.92
C ILE A 338 9.52 7.43 -6.75
N ARG A 339 8.75 6.91 -5.79
CA ARG A 339 8.62 5.47 -5.55
C ARG A 339 7.25 4.96 -5.98
N VAL A 340 7.20 3.87 -6.73
CA VAL A 340 5.99 3.16 -7.13
C VAL A 340 6.01 1.78 -6.48
N THR A 341 5.02 1.49 -5.66
CA THR A 341 4.83 0.17 -5.04
C THR A 341 3.65 -0.51 -5.73
N VAL A 342 3.92 -1.54 -6.52
CA VAL A 342 2.90 -2.35 -7.19
C VAL A 342 2.43 -3.42 -6.20
N GLN A 343 1.19 -3.32 -5.74
CA GLN A 343 0.61 -4.27 -4.79
C GLN A 343 -0.48 -5.13 -5.44
N PHE A 344 -0.24 -6.43 -5.48
CA PHE A 344 -1.22 -7.42 -5.92
C PHE A 344 -2.05 -7.92 -4.75
N TYR A 345 -3.35 -8.11 -4.97
CA TYR A 345 -4.28 -8.59 -3.96
C TYR A 345 -4.74 -10.02 -4.27
N LYS A 346 -4.64 -10.88 -3.26
CA LYS A 346 -4.95 -12.31 -3.33
C LYS A 346 -6.09 -12.64 -2.36
N ALA A 347 -7.27 -12.92 -2.91
CA ALA A 347 -8.46 -13.29 -2.16
C ALA A 347 -8.33 -14.70 -1.57
N THR A 348 -8.80 -14.90 -0.34
CA THR A 348 -9.00 -16.23 0.25
C THR A 348 -10.13 -16.20 1.28
N SER A 349 -10.98 -17.22 1.31
CA SER A 349 -12.03 -17.34 2.35
C SER A 349 -11.60 -18.23 3.53
N ASN A 350 -10.37 -18.77 3.53
CA ASN A 350 -9.91 -19.66 4.59
C ASN A 350 -8.50 -19.37 5.13
N GLY A 351 -7.71 -18.50 4.48
CA GLY A 351 -6.35 -18.15 4.90
C GLY A 351 -5.33 -19.26 4.71
N VAL A 352 -5.61 -20.27 3.89
CA VAL A 352 -4.70 -21.39 3.61
C VAL A 352 -3.96 -21.14 2.31
N ALA A 353 -2.64 -20.93 2.38
CA ALA A 353 -1.75 -20.83 1.23
C ALA A 353 -0.94 -22.13 1.01
N THR A 354 -0.82 -22.55 -0.24
CA THR A 354 -0.05 -23.72 -0.68
C THR A 354 1.28 -23.30 -1.34
N ASP A 355 2.19 -24.26 -1.53
CA ASP A 355 3.43 -24.05 -2.29
C ASP A 355 3.16 -23.47 -3.68
N ARG A 356 2.07 -23.88 -4.34
CA ARG A 356 1.67 -23.37 -5.64
C ARG A 356 1.28 -21.90 -5.57
N ASP A 357 0.46 -21.51 -4.61
CA ASP A 357 -0.02 -20.13 -4.48
C ASP A 357 1.14 -19.15 -4.27
N ILE A 358 2.11 -19.52 -3.43
CA ILE A 358 3.30 -18.71 -3.18
C ILE A 358 4.23 -18.66 -4.40
N GLN A 359 4.33 -19.74 -5.19
CA GLN A 359 5.07 -19.73 -6.45
C GLN A 359 4.42 -18.80 -7.47
N GLU A 360 3.10 -18.85 -7.64
CA GLU A 360 2.38 -17.95 -8.55
C GLU A 360 2.52 -16.47 -8.12
N ILE A 361 2.50 -16.19 -6.82
CA ILE A 361 2.80 -14.85 -6.27
C ILE A 361 4.23 -14.43 -6.61
N ALA A 362 5.20 -15.32 -6.42
CA ALA A 362 6.60 -15.01 -6.71
C ALA A 362 6.82 -14.74 -8.21
N GLU A 363 6.21 -15.54 -9.09
CA GLU A 363 6.24 -15.32 -10.54
C GLU A 363 5.63 -13.95 -10.88
N GLN A 364 4.46 -13.63 -10.34
CA GLN A 364 3.80 -12.34 -10.57
C GLN A 364 4.64 -11.15 -10.07
N ILE A 365 5.25 -11.25 -8.89
CA ILE A 365 6.15 -10.21 -8.38
C ILE A 365 7.35 -10.02 -9.31
N ASN A 366 7.98 -11.11 -9.76
CA ASN A 366 9.19 -11.02 -10.60
C ASN A 366 8.91 -10.39 -11.97
N ARG A 367 7.72 -10.60 -12.56
CA ARG A 367 7.38 -10.01 -13.88
C ARG A 367 7.47 -8.48 -13.91
N VAL A 368 7.15 -7.80 -12.81
CA VAL A 368 7.30 -6.32 -12.69
C VAL A 368 8.76 -5.88 -12.89
N TYR A 369 9.72 -6.76 -12.63
CA TYR A 369 11.15 -6.47 -12.75
C TYR A 369 11.73 -6.83 -14.13
N ASP A 370 10.99 -7.54 -14.99
CA ASP A 370 11.51 -8.05 -16.28
C ASP A 370 11.84 -6.93 -17.26
N ASP A 371 11.05 -5.85 -17.26
CA ASP A 371 11.23 -4.68 -18.14
C ASP A 371 12.09 -3.56 -17.51
N ALA A 372 12.68 -3.83 -16.34
CA ALA A 372 13.46 -2.85 -15.61
C ALA A 372 14.84 -2.59 -16.26
N SER A 373 15.21 -1.33 -16.36
CA SER A 373 16.54 -0.91 -16.82
C SER A 373 17.66 -1.25 -15.83
N TYR A 374 17.31 -1.40 -14.55
CA TYR A 374 18.19 -1.80 -13.46
C TYR A 374 17.38 -2.49 -12.37
N VAL A 375 17.94 -3.52 -11.74
CA VAL A 375 17.37 -4.20 -10.56
C VAL A 375 18.44 -4.31 -9.48
N GLY A 376 18.13 -3.85 -8.27
CA GLY A 376 19.05 -3.90 -7.14
C GLY A 376 18.50 -3.25 -5.87
N SER A 377 19.35 -3.15 -4.86
CA SER A 377 18.99 -2.57 -3.55
C SER A 377 19.54 -1.17 -3.38
N LEU A 378 18.74 -0.24 -2.84
CA LEU A 378 19.21 1.07 -2.37
C LEU A 378 20.02 0.98 -1.07
N VAL A 379 19.79 -0.07 -0.27
CA VAL A 379 20.33 -0.26 1.08
C VAL A 379 21.59 -1.12 1.05
N CYS A 380 21.54 -2.21 0.27
CA CYS A 380 22.58 -3.23 0.14
C CYS A 380 23.02 -3.36 -1.32
N PRO A 381 23.60 -2.32 -1.94
CA PRO A 381 23.99 -2.36 -3.34
C PRO A 381 25.09 -3.41 -3.56
N SER A 382 24.90 -4.26 -4.58
CA SER A 382 25.85 -5.31 -4.97
C SER A 382 27.15 -4.75 -5.58
N GLU A 383 27.08 -3.56 -6.17
CA GLU A 383 28.22 -2.84 -6.75
C GLU A 383 28.14 -1.32 -6.49
N LYS A 384 29.23 -0.57 -6.72
CA LYS A 384 29.26 0.91 -6.66
C LYS A 384 28.55 1.57 -7.86
N ILE A 385 27.60 0.89 -8.49
CA ILE A 385 26.87 1.44 -9.63
C ILE A 385 25.95 2.56 -9.10
N VAL A 386 26.12 3.75 -9.66
CA VAL A 386 25.21 4.87 -9.43
C VAL A 386 24.00 4.64 -10.33
N ARG A 387 22.87 4.26 -9.74
CA ARG A 387 21.58 4.14 -10.45
C ARG A 387 20.86 5.50 -10.45
N PRO A 388 20.07 5.86 -11.48
CA PRO A 388 19.43 7.18 -11.53
C PRO A 388 18.43 7.45 -10.39
N THR A 389 17.82 6.40 -9.85
CA THR A 389 16.94 6.49 -8.67
C THR A 389 17.69 6.47 -7.34
N ASP A 390 19.03 6.43 -7.32
CA ASP A 390 19.76 6.65 -6.06
C ASP A 390 19.43 8.06 -5.55
N TRP A 391 19.35 8.21 -4.23
CA TRP A 391 19.07 9.50 -3.64
C TRP A 391 20.36 10.32 -3.52
N TYR A 392 20.27 11.65 -3.53
CA TYR A 392 21.46 12.51 -3.51
C TYR A 392 22.08 12.57 -2.11
N ARG A 393 22.86 11.54 -1.77
CA ARG A 393 23.49 11.32 -0.46
C ARG A 393 24.27 12.52 0.04
N ASP A 394 25.03 13.15 -0.85
CA ASP A 394 25.89 14.30 -0.52
C ASP A 394 25.09 15.62 -0.30
N GLN A 395 23.81 15.65 -0.67
CA GLN A 395 22.92 16.80 -0.53
C GLN A 395 22.00 16.69 0.70
N VAL A 396 22.14 15.62 1.49
CA VAL A 396 21.37 15.39 2.70
C VAL A 396 22.33 15.27 3.87
N GLU A 397 22.21 16.18 4.84
CA GLU A 397 23.07 16.13 6.04
C GLU A 397 22.82 14.83 6.82
N VAL A 398 23.87 14.13 7.26
CA VAL A 398 23.70 12.89 8.03
C VAL A 398 23.44 13.25 9.50
N SER A 399 22.20 13.09 9.97
CA SER A 399 21.83 13.39 11.37
C SER A 399 22.50 12.47 12.39
N LEU A 400 22.94 11.27 11.97
CA LEU A 400 23.61 10.29 12.84
C LEU A 400 24.95 10.79 13.43
N ARG A 401 25.54 11.88 12.91
CA ARG A 401 26.84 12.39 13.39
C ARG A 401 26.81 13.13 14.74
N LYS A 402 25.64 13.51 15.27
CA LYS A 402 25.59 14.23 16.56
C LYS A 402 25.82 13.35 17.80
N ILE A 403 25.71 12.03 17.70
CA ILE A 403 25.77 11.15 18.88
C ILE A 403 27.21 10.73 19.24
N ILE A 404 28.13 10.61 18.28
CA ILE A 404 29.48 10.08 18.58
C ILE A 404 30.37 11.12 19.31
N LEU A 405 30.08 12.42 19.18
CA LEU A 405 30.93 13.48 19.76
C LEU A 405 30.51 13.96 21.16
N GLN A 406 29.36 13.54 21.70
CA GLN A 406 28.90 13.97 23.03
C GLN A 406 29.18 12.97 24.16
N TYR A 407 29.59 11.73 23.86
CA TYR A 407 29.96 10.72 24.86
C TYR A 407 31.49 10.53 25.04
N TRP A 408 32.30 11.43 24.46
CA TRP A 408 33.76 11.47 24.63
C TRP A 408 34.27 12.87 25.00
N GLN A 409 33.63 13.51 25.97
CA GLN A 409 34.22 14.51 26.87
C GLN A 409 33.85 14.13 28.31
#